data_AF-A0AAV1YTF2-F1
#
_entry.id   AF-A0AAV1YTF2-F1
#
_cell.length_a   1.000
_cell.length_b   1.000
_cell.length_c   1.000
_cell.angle_alpha   90.00
_cell.angle_beta   90.00
_cell.angle_gamma   90.00
#
_symmetry.space_group_name_H-M   'P 1'
#
loop_
_entity.id
_entity.type
_entity.pdbx_description
1 polymer ?
#
loop_
_entity_poly.entity_id
_entity_poly.type
_entity_poly.pdbx_seq_one_letter_code
_entity_poly.pdbx_strand_id
1 'polypeptide(L)'
;MERAVHWSIWSASIFYSLFKFKKSSEYHPRYSPDDFSKGWNIFSLETMKDNSDLEWLILTSTFKRFYLILLFQVICTQIILRINKYMQKSSRPIPLKEFISRFLHLLFCRISWYFVYELFLLFIYSSAVQFYPDQVANYDSWALCGLGYALPMMFFLKYFVLYGTANAIGKLEGFELPPPPKCISCIHQSSFLWRHFDRGLYLWILKYLYHPVINSQWKNMFRKILALGVCFGFVCIWHGMDKSICVSSTMNCLLVASEIIVKFILTTRSGKTFEKLPTTMKIRISAALSTPHFLMMCLSCCFFLSNFEIGMLLVKRIFSGDVYPLVPLLIIMYCGCHVSMDSKEVAKKTI
;
A
#
# COMPACT_ATOMS: atom_id res chain seq x y z
N MET A 1 2.05 -20.50 -20.35
CA MET A 1 3.41 -20.77 -19.84
C MET A 1 4.09 -19.49 -19.35
N GLU A 2 4.28 -18.45 -20.17
CA GLU A 2 4.96 -17.18 -19.78
C GLU A 2 4.35 -16.49 -18.54
N ARG A 3 3.02 -16.38 -18.44
CA ARG A 3 2.35 -15.81 -17.26
C ARG A 3 2.70 -16.56 -15.96
N ALA A 4 2.66 -17.89 -15.99
CA ALA A 4 2.97 -18.72 -14.84
C ALA A 4 4.41 -18.51 -14.38
N VAL A 5 5.37 -18.39 -15.31
CA VAL A 5 6.78 -18.12 -15.00
C VAL A 5 6.93 -16.78 -14.26
N HIS A 6 6.32 -15.70 -14.76
CA HIS A 6 6.39 -14.40 -14.09
C HIS A 6 5.78 -14.44 -12.68
N TRP A 7 4.62 -15.09 -12.51
CA TRP A 7 3.99 -15.27 -11.20
C TRP A 7 4.85 -16.08 -10.23
N SER A 8 5.46 -17.18 -10.71
CA SER A 8 6.34 -18.03 -9.91
C SER A 8 7.59 -17.27 -9.47
N ILE A 9 8.28 -16.57 -10.38
CA ILE A 9 9.48 -15.80 -10.05
C ILE A 9 9.15 -14.69 -9.04
N TRP A 10 8.09 -13.92 -9.29
CA TRP A 10 7.68 -12.82 -8.40
C TRP A 10 7.35 -13.32 -7.00
N SER A 11 6.47 -14.33 -6.90
CA SER A 11 6.02 -14.86 -5.61
C SER A 11 7.15 -15.55 -4.86
N ALA A 12 7.95 -16.39 -5.52
CA ALA A 12 9.08 -17.07 -4.90
C ALA A 12 10.13 -16.08 -4.38
N SER A 13 10.40 -15.01 -5.14
CA SER A 13 11.33 -13.95 -4.71
C SER A 13 10.82 -13.20 -3.48
N ILE A 14 9.52 -12.88 -3.43
CA ILE A 14 8.89 -12.29 -2.24
C ILE A 14 9.06 -13.21 -1.03
N PHE A 15 8.64 -14.48 -1.14
CA PHE A 15 8.72 -15.42 -0.02
C PHE A 15 10.15 -15.66 0.44
N TYR A 16 11.10 -15.80 -0.49
CA TYR A 16 12.50 -15.98 -0.18
C TYR A 16 13.09 -14.73 0.51
N SER A 17 12.79 -13.53 0.02
CA SER A 17 13.24 -12.28 0.63
C SER A 17 12.68 -12.09 2.04
N LEU A 18 11.40 -12.40 2.27
CA LEU A 18 10.76 -12.36 3.59
C LEU A 18 11.35 -13.40 4.54
N PHE A 19 11.65 -14.61 4.05
CA PHE A 19 12.32 -15.64 4.84
C PHE A 19 13.73 -15.18 5.27
N LYS A 20 14.50 -14.60 4.35
CA LYS A 20 15.82 -14.04 4.62
C LYS A 20 15.73 -12.89 5.62
N PHE A 21 14.77 -11.99 5.44
CA PHE A 21 14.50 -10.90 6.38
C PHE A 21 14.18 -11.43 7.78
N LYS A 22 13.23 -12.36 7.90
CA LYS A 22 12.87 -12.99 9.19
C LYS A 22 14.10 -13.55 9.91
N LYS A 23 14.94 -14.30 9.19
CA LYS A 23 16.16 -14.89 9.75
C LYS A 23 17.16 -13.82 10.22
N SER A 24 17.27 -12.71 9.50
CA SER A 24 18.13 -11.59 9.87
C SER A 24 17.56 -10.70 10.97
N SER A 25 16.23 -10.69 11.15
CA SER A 25 15.54 -9.88 12.16
C SER A 25 15.30 -10.61 13.48
N GLU A 26 15.64 -11.90 13.57
CA GLU A 26 15.46 -12.70 14.78
C GLU A 26 16.19 -12.07 15.98
N TYR A 27 15.55 -12.13 17.16
CA TYR A 27 15.89 -11.40 18.39
C TYR A 27 17.36 -11.03 18.54
N HIS A 28 17.66 -9.74 18.35
CA HIS A 28 18.98 -9.19 18.61
C HIS A 28 18.99 -8.57 20.01
N PRO A 29 20.04 -8.78 20.84
CA PRO A 29 20.17 -8.15 22.17
C PRO A 29 20.14 -6.62 22.19
N ARG A 30 20.09 -5.98 21.01
CA ARG A 30 20.09 -4.52 20.85
C ARG A 30 18.69 -3.94 20.64
N TYR A 31 17.68 -4.77 20.42
CA TYR A 31 16.32 -4.27 20.37
C TYR A 31 15.81 -3.97 21.78
N SER A 32 14.97 -2.95 21.91
CA SER A 32 14.30 -2.64 23.16
C SER A 32 13.37 -3.80 23.54
N PRO A 33 13.37 -4.25 24.80
CA PRO A 33 12.40 -5.22 25.28
C PRO A 33 10.95 -4.77 25.08
N ASP A 34 10.69 -3.46 25.10
CA ASP A 34 9.35 -2.88 24.96
C ASP A 34 8.80 -2.95 23.53
N ASP A 35 9.66 -3.17 22.53
CA ASP A 35 9.25 -3.34 21.13
C ASP A 35 8.51 -4.67 20.91
N PHE A 36 8.66 -5.62 21.83
CA PHE A 36 8.13 -6.95 21.68
C PHE A 36 7.35 -7.41 22.90
N SER A 37 6.20 -8.05 22.68
CA SER A 37 5.49 -8.79 23.73
C SER A 37 5.47 -10.27 23.44
N LYS A 38 5.11 -11.05 24.46
CA LYS A 38 4.75 -12.46 24.25
C LYS A 38 3.62 -12.56 23.22
N GLY A 39 3.89 -13.31 22.16
CA GLY A 39 2.96 -13.60 21.08
C GLY A 39 2.10 -14.82 21.42
N TRP A 40 1.62 -15.50 20.38
CA TRP A 40 0.84 -16.72 20.55
C TRP A 40 1.75 -17.94 20.71
N ASN A 41 1.31 -18.92 21.50
CA ASN A 41 1.98 -20.21 21.57
C ASN A 41 1.64 -21.00 20.29
N ILE A 42 2.55 -20.99 19.32
CA ILE A 42 2.40 -21.70 18.05
C ILE A 42 3.34 -22.91 18.09
N PHE A 43 2.78 -24.12 17.98
CA PHE A 43 3.54 -25.39 18.03
C PHE A 43 4.51 -25.49 19.24
N SER A 44 4.06 -25.03 20.42
CA SER A 44 4.85 -25.05 21.67
C SER A 44 6.13 -24.21 21.65
N LEU A 45 6.33 -23.35 20.64
CA LEU A 45 7.34 -22.29 20.68
C LEU A 45 6.73 -21.01 21.25
N GLU A 46 7.42 -20.42 22.23
CA GLU A 46 7.13 -19.06 22.66
C GLU A 46 7.57 -18.12 21.53
N THR A 47 6.60 -17.67 20.74
CA THR A 47 6.84 -16.62 19.75
C THR A 47 6.67 -15.27 20.41
N MET A 48 7.46 -14.32 19.96
CA MET A 48 7.32 -12.94 20.37
C MET A 48 6.71 -12.14 19.21
N LYS A 49 5.99 -11.09 19.57
CA LYS A 49 5.17 -10.27 18.68
C LYS A 49 5.75 -8.86 18.63
N ASP A 50 5.94 -8.33 17.43
CA ASP A 50 6.24 -6.92 17.19
C ASP A 50 5.05 -6.05 17.61
N ASN A 51 5.29 -5.12 18.54
CA ASN A 51 4.30 -4.15 19.02
C ASN A 51 4.73 -2.70 18.73
N SER A 52 5.77 -2.49 17.93
CA SER A 52 6.29 -1.15 17.64
C SER A 52 5.40 -0.34 16.68
N ASP A 53 4.38 -0.95 16.04
CA ASP A 53 3.33 -0.20 15.34
C ASP A 53 2.34 0.42 16.33
N LEU A 54 2.72 1.58 16.85
CA LEU A 54 1.93 2.33 17.83
C LEU A 54 0.55 2.73 17.30
N GLU A 55 0.43 3.08 16.02
CA GLU A 55 -0.85 3.44 15.42
C GLU A 55 -1.80 2.24 15.44
N TRP A 56 -1.32 1.05 15.04
CA TRP A 56 -2.10 -0.18 15.13
C TRP A 56 -2.52 -0.47 16.57
N LEU A 57 -1.59 -0.35 17.52
CA LEU A 57 -1.85 -0.61 18.94
C LEU A 57 -2.93 0.33 19.49
N ILE A 58 -2.82 1.64 19.23
CA ILE A 58 -3.78 2.65 19.69
C ILE A 58 -5.15 2.39 19.07
N LEU A 59 -5.22 2.21 17.74
CA LEU A 59 -6.50 2.08 17.04
C LEU A 59 -7.22 0.78 17.40
N THR A 60 -6.49 -0.34 17.50
CA THR A 60 -7.09 -1.61 17.90
C THR A 60 -7.53 -1.61 19.36
N SER A 61 -6.75 -1.00 20.26
CA SER A 61 -7.14 -0.85 21.67
C SER A 61 -8.37 0.05 21.82
N THR A 62 -8.42 1.14 21.07
CA THR A 62 -9.58 2.03 21.01
C THR A 62 -10.81 1.28 20.49
N PHE A 63 -10.67 0.51 19.41
CA PHE A 63 -11.77 -0.31 18.87
C PHE A 63 -12.27 -1.33 19.89
N LYS A 64 -11.36 -2.06 20.55
CA LYS A 64 -11.72 -3.03 21.62
C LYS A 64 -12.45 -2.38 22.79
N ARG A 65 -12.16 -1.11 23.10
CA ARG A 65 -12.84 -0.37 24.16
C ARG A 65 -14.25 0.07 23.75
N PHE A 66 -14.45 0.43 22.48
CA PHE A 66 -15.66 1.11 22.02
C PHE A 66 -16.54 0.31 21.03
N TYR A 67 -16.19 -0.94 20.69
CA TYR A 67 -16.94 -1.73 19.70
C TYR A 67 -18.42 -1.92 20.07
N LEU A 68 -18.76 -2.03 21.36
CA LEU A 68 -20.15 -2.13 21.82
C LEU A 68 -20.92 -0.84 21.58
N ILE A 69 -20.28 0.32 21.76
CA ILE A 69 -20.89 1.62 21.48
C ILE A 69 -21.13 1.77 19.98
N LEU A 70 -20.15 1.37 19.15
CA LEU A 70 -20.30 1.37 17.70
C LEU A 70 -21.43 0.44 17.24
N LEU A 71 -21.53 -0.75 17.83
CA LEU A 71 -22.62 -1.69 17.53
C LEU A 71 -23.99 -1.10 17.92
N PHE A 72 -24.08 -0.52 19.11
CA PHE A 72 -25.29 0.16 19.58
C PHE A 72 -25.69 1.31 18.65
N GLN A 73 -24.73 2.15 18.23
CA GLN A 73 -24.95 3.23 17.29
C GLN A 73 -25.54 2.73 15.96
N VAL A 74 -24.96 1.68 15.36
CA VAL A 74 -25.46 1.11 14.10
C VAL A 74 -26.88 0.59 14.25
N ILE A 75 -27.20 -0.07 15.37
CA ILE A 75 -28.57 -0.55 15.66
C ILE A 75 -29.53 0.62 15.81
N CYS A 76 -29.18 1.64 16.59
CA CYS A 76 -29.97 2.86 16.75
C CYS A 76 -30.23 3.56 15.42
N THR A 77 -29.21 3.72 14.57
CA THR A 77 -29.35 4.29 13.22
C THR A 77 -30.36 3.49 12.40
N GLN A 78 -30.27 2.15 12.40
CA GLN A 78 -31.23 1.31 11.67
C GLN A 78 -32.67 1.40 12.22
N ILE A 79 -32.85 1.53 13.54
CA ILE A 79 -34.17 1.74 14.15
C ILE A 79 -34.73 3.11 13.75
N ILE A 80 -33.92 4.16 13.82
CA ILE A 80 -34.32 5.52 13.44
C ILE A 80 -34.71 5.57 11.97
N LEU A 81 -33.95 4.94 11.06
CA LEU A 81 -34.28 4.87 9.64
C LEU A 81 -35.59 4.12 9.37
N ARG A 82 -35.99 3.18 10.23
CA ARG A 82 -37.28 2.47 10.10
C ARG A 82 -38.47 3.31 10.56
N ILE A 83 -38.30 4.10 11.60
CA ILE A 83 -39.37 4.89 12.21
C ILE A 83 -39.53 6.24 11.50
N ASN A 84 -38.42 6.90 11.16
CA ASN A 84 -38.41 8.27 10.66
C ASN A 84 -38.44 8.32 9.11
N LYS A 85 -39.64 8.51 8.55
CA LYS A 85 -39.86 8.65 7.10
C LYS A 85 -39.14 9.85 6.46
N TYR A 86 -38.80 10.89 7.23
CA TYR A 86 -38.02 12.02 6.70
C TYR A 86 -36.57 11.61 6.41
N MET A 87 -35.96 10.84 7.32
CA MET A 87 -34.60 10.32 7.16
C MET A 87 -34.51 9.28 6.03
N GLN A 88 -35.61 8.59 5.71
CA GLN A 88 -35.69 7.67 4.57
C GLN A 88 -35.48 8.34 3.20
N LYS A 89 -35.62 9.67 3.12
CA LYS A 89 -35.27 10.43 1.91
C LYS A 89 -33.76 10.43 1.65
N SER A 90 -32.94 10.34 2.70
CA SER A 90 -31.49 10.30 2.59
C SER A 90 -30.97 8.87 2.43
N SER A 91 -31.43 7.94 3.27
CA SER A 91 -30.95 6.55 3.28
C SER A 91 -32.09 5.61 3.67
N ARG A 92 -32.23 4.48 2.96
CA ARG A 92 -33.28 3.49 3.26
C ARG A 92 -32.82 2.51 4.35
N PRO A 93 -33.73 2.05 5.24
CA PRO A 93 -33.39 1.03 6.22
C PRO A 93 -33.07 -0.29 5.53
N ILE A 94 -32.08 -1.00 6.07
CA ILE A 94 -31.67 -2.29 5.53
C ILE A 94 -32.62 -3.37 6.09
N PRO A 95 -33.15 -4.29 5.25
CA PRO A 95 -33.92 -5.44 5.72
C PRO A 95 -33.14 -6.25 6.77
N LEU A 96 -33.80 -6.78 7.79
CA LEU A 96 -33.11 -7.43 8.93
C LEU A 96 -32.22 -8.61 8.48
N LYS A 97 -32.72 -9.45 7.56
CA LYS A 97 -31.96 -10.58 7.00
C LYS A 97 -30.70 -10.12 6.28
N GLU A 98 -30.82 -9.05 5.49
CA GLU A 98 -29.69 -8.48 4.76
C GLU A 98 -28.70 -7.80 5.71
N PHE A 99 -29.20 -7.10 6.74
CA PHE A 99 -28.36 -6.51 7.78
C PHE A 99 -27.54 -7.58 8.50
N ILE A 100 -28.16 -8.67 8.95
CA ILE A 100 -27.48 -9.79 9.62
C ILE A 100 -26.44 -10.41 8.68
N SER A 101 -26.80 -10.69 7.43
CA SER A 101 -25.89 -11.27 6.45
C SER A 101 -24.67 -10.36 6.18
N ARG A 102 -24.91 -9.06 5.95
CA ARG A 102 -23.84 -8.08 5.79
C ARG A 102 -22.98 -8.01 7.04
N PHE A 103 -23.57 -7.90 8.22
CA PHE A 103 -22.85 -7.82 9.49
C PHE A 103 -21.96 -9.06 9.74
N LEU A 104 -22.49 -10.27 9.54
CA LEU A 104 -21.72 -11.51 9.69
C LEU A 104 -20.59 -11.62 8.67
N HIS A 105 -20.86 -11.27 7.41
CA HIS A 105 -19.82 -11.24 6.37
C HIS A 105 -18.70 -10.25 6.71
N LEU A 106 -19.07 -9.06 7.19
CA LEU A 106 -18.12 -8.05 7.62
C LEU A 106 -17.29 -8.54 8.81
N LEU A 107 -17.92 -9.12 9.83
CA LEU A 107 -17.25 -9.67 11.00
C LEU A 107 -16.26 -10.77 10.60
N PHE A 108 -16.69 -11.73 9.77
CA PHE A 108 -15.83 -12.78 9.25
C PHE A 108 -14.63 -12.21 8.48
N CYS A 109 -14.87 -11.39 7.46
CA CYS A 109 -13.79 -10.83 6.65
C CYS A 109 -12.81 -9.97 7.46
N ARG A 110 -13.29 -9.12 8.39
CA ARG A 110 -12.43 -8.23 9.16
C ARG A 110 -11.63 -8.99 10.22
N ILE A 111 -12.23 -9.97 10.89
CA ILE A 111 -11.50 -10.83 11.83
C ILE A 111 -10.44 -11.66 11.10
N SER A 112 -10.76 -12.22 9.93
CA SER A 112 -9.76 -12.97 9.14
C SER A 112 -8.56 -12.10 8.77
N TRP A 113 -8.77 -10.87 8.28
CA TRP A 113 -7.65 -10.00 7.91
C TRP A 113 -6.91 -9.41 9.12
N TYR A 114 -7.61 -9.14 10.23
CA TYR A 114 -6.97 -8.81 11.51
C TYR A 114 -6.05 -9.95 11.97
N PHE A 115 -6.52 -11.19 11.89
CA PHE A 115 -5.73 -12.37 12.24
C PHE A 115 -4.50 -12.52 11.33
N VAL A 116 -4.64 -12.30 10.03
CA VAL A 116 -3.49 -12.28 9.09
C VAL A 116 -2.48 -11.20 9.50
N TYR A 117 -2.93 -9.99 9.87
CA TYR A 117 -2.03 -8.95 10.36
C TYR A 117 -1.28 -9.36 11.63
N GLU A 118 -1.99 -9.92 12.60
CA GLU A 118 -1.41 -10.41 13.86
C GLU A 118 -0.40 -11.53 13.61
N LEU A 119 -0.67 -12.45 12.68
CA LEU A 119 0.30 -13.46 12.26
C LEU A 119 1.56 -12.83 11.67
N PHE A 120 1.42 -11.79 10.83
CA PHE A 120 2.59 -11.11 10.28
C PHE A 120 3.43 -10.46 11.38
N LEU A 121 2.83 -9.85 12.41
CA LEU A 121 3.57 -9.29 13.57
C LEU A 121 4.36 -10.35 14.36
N LEU A 122 4.00 -11.63 14.28
CA LEU A 122 4.74 -12.73 14.92
C LEU A 122 5.97 -13.17 14.12
N PHE A 123 6.00 -12.90 12.81
CA PHE A 123 7.04 -13.43 11.91
C PHE A 123 7.86 -12.37 11.18
N ILE A 124 7.34 -11.14 11.08
CA ILE A 124 7.89 -10.05 10.27
C ILE A 124 7.98 -8.84 11.19
N TYR A 125 9.16 -8.62 11.77
CA TYR A 125 9.42 -7.57 12.76
C TYR A 125 9.77 -6.23 12.10
N SER A 126 9.12 -5.90 10.99
CA SER A 126 9.45 -4.70 10.20
C SER A 126 9.16 -3.41 10.95
N SER A 127 8.17 -3.41 11.85
CA SER A 127 7.77 -2.21 12.59
C SER A 127 8.75 -1.88 13.70
N ALA A 128 9.41 -2.87 14.31
CA ALA A 128 10.52 -2.67 15.22
C ALA A 128 11.81 -2.31 14.47
N VAL A 129 12.18 -3.12 13.47
CA VAL A 129 13.47 -3.01 12.75
C VAL A 129 13.68 -1.65 12.08
N GLN A 130 12.60 -0.93 11.71
CA GLN A 130 12.72 0.43 11.15
C GLN A 130 13.38 1.45 12.10
N PHE A 131 13.50 1.17 13.40
CA PHE A 131 14.15 2.04 14.38
C PHE A 131 15.63 1.67 14.63
N TYR A 132 16.14 0.65 13.94
CA TYR A 132 17.44 0.01 14.21
C TYR A 132 18.33 -0.04 12.95
N PRO A 133 18.73 1.12 12.41
CA PRO A 133 19.52 1.20 11.16
C PRO A 133 20.88 0.49 11.25
N ASP A 134 21.53 0.52 12.41
CA ASP A 134 22.82 -0.18 12.64
C ASP A 134 22.71 -1.69 12.46
N GLN A 135 21.57 -2.27 12.84
CA GLN A 135 21.27 -3.69 12.71
C GLN A 135 21.00 -4.01 11.23
N VAL A 136 20.18 -3.17 10.58
CA VAL A 136 19.83 -3.28 9.15
C VAL A 136 21.07 -3.16 8.26
N ALA A 137 22.09 -2.40 8.65
CA ALA A 137 23.34 -2.29 7.91
C ALA A 137 24.04 -3.65 7.69
N ASN A 138 23.86 -4.60 8.61
CA ASN A 138 24.44 -5.94 8.55
C ASN A 138 23.63 -6.92 7.69
N TYR A 139 22.45 -6.52 7.21
CA TYR A 139 21.62 -7.40 6.40
C TYR A 139 22.23 -7.64 5.03
N ASP A 140 22.01 -8.84 4.49
CA ASP A 140 22.31 -9.12 3.09
C ASP A 140 21.27 -8.48 2.15
N SER A 141 21.56 -8.48 0.85
CA SER A 141 20.69 -7.83 -0.14
C SER A 141 19.27 -8.41 -0.19
N TRP A 142 19.12 -9.71 0.09
CA TRP A 142 17.81 -10.38 0.12
C TRP A 142 17.00 -9.99 1.34
N ALA A 143 17.63 -9.97 2.52
CA ALA A 143 17.00 -9.52 3.76
C ALA A 143 16.60 -8.03 3.67
N LEU A 144 17.43 -7.19 3.05
CA LEU A 144 17.08 -5.79 2.76
C LEU A 144 15.88 -5.67 1.82
N CYS A 145 15.83 -6.44 0.73
CA CYS A 145 14.65 -6.48 -0.14
C CYS A 145 13.41 -6.98 0.61
N GLY A 146 13.59 -7.95 1.51
CA GLY A 146 12.52 -8.47 2.37
C GLY A 146 11.96 -7.40 3.31
N LEU A 147 12.83 -6.62 3.96
CA LEU A 147 12.43 -5.45 4.75
C LEU A 147 11.69 -4.41 3.88
N GLY A 148 12.25 -4.09 2.71
CA GLY A 148 11.65 -3.15 1.76
C GLY A 148 10.29 -3.57 1.22
N TYR A 149 10.00 -4.87 1.18
CA TYR A 149 8.66 -5.40 0.86
C TYR A 149 7.75 -5.49 2.10
N ALA A 150 8.29 -5.90 3.25
CA ALA A 150 7.56 -6.06 4.50
C ALA A 150 6.93 -4.74 4.97
N LEU A 151 7.68 -3.64 4.93
CA LEU A 151 7.22 -2.31 5.35
C LEU A 151 5.93 -1.89 4.62
N PRO A 152 5.88 -1.80 3.26
CA PRO A 152 4.65 -1.53 2.55
C PRO A 152 3.55 -2.58 2.76
N MET A 153 3.89 -3.86 2.91
CA MET A 153 2.89 -4.91 3.09
C MET A 153 2.17 -4.80 4.43
N MET A 154 2.91 -4.52 5.51
CA MET A 154 2.33 -4.25 6.82
C MET A 154 1.48 -2.98 6.78
N PHE A 155 2.00 -1.91 6.18
CA PHE A 155 1.24 -0.68 6.00
C PHE A 155 -0.08 -0.90 5.22
N PHE A 156 -0.03 -1.68 4.14
CA PHE A 156 -1.20 -2.09 3.37
C PHE A 156 -2.21 -2.87 4.21
N LEU A 157 -1.79 -3.95 4.88
CA LEU A 157 -2.70 -4.80 5.65
C LEU A 157 -3.36 -4.03 6.80
N LYS A 158 -2.61 -3.17 7.49
CA LYS A 158 -3.13 -2.27 8.52
C LYS A 158 -4.31 -1.44 8.00
N TYR A 159 -4.10 -0.68 6.92
CA TYR A 159 -5.16 0.17 6.38
C TYR A 159 -6.25 -0.60 5.65
N PHE A 160 -5.95 -1.79 5.12
CA PHE A 160 -6.97 -2.67 4.58
C PHE A 160 -7.99 -3.07 5.66
N VAL A 161 -7.52 -3.39 6.87
CA VAL A 161 -8.39 -3.68 8.02
C VAL A 161 -9.10 -2.41 8.51
N LEU A 162 -8.37 -1.32 8.73
CA LEU A 162 -8.93 -0.08 9.30
C LEU A 162 -9.95 0.58 8.36
N TYR A 163 -9.56 0.91 7.13
CA TYR A 163 -10.46 1.53 6.16
C TYR A 163 -11.57 0.56 5.74
N GLY A 164 -11.26 -0.73 5.68
CA GLY A 164 -12.26 -1.75 5.43
C GLY A 164 -13.34 -1.81 6.51
N THR A 165 -12.96 -1.63 7.78
CA THR A 165 -13.89 -1.60 8.92
C THR A 165 -14.73 -0.32 8.91
N ALA A 166 -14.11 0.83 8.66
CA ALA A 166 -14.84 2.09 8.51
C ALA A 166 -15.83 2.03 7.34
N ASN A 167 -15.42 1.53 6.17
CA ASN A 167 -16.27 1.35 5.00
C ASN A 167 -17.48 0.45 5.29
N ALA A 168 -17.24 -0.64 6.02
CA ALA A 168 -18.24 -1.61 6.41
C ALA A 168 -19.32 -1.01 7.33
N ILE A 169 -18.89 -0.30 8.38
CA ILE A 169 -19.80 0.40 9.31
C ILE A 169 -20.58 1.48 8.55
N GLY A 170 -19.91 2.30 7.74
CA GLY A 170 -20.56 3.33 6.92
C GLY A 170 -21.66 2.75 6.04
N LYS A 171 -21.42 1.61 5.38
CA LYS A 171 -22.45 0.92 4.58
C LYS A 171 -23.64 0.43 5.40
N LEU A 172 -23.41 -0.03 6.63
CA LEU A 172 -24.49 -0.40 7.55
C LEU A 172 -25.27 0.82 8.04
N GLU A 173 -24.67 2.01 8.04
CA GLU A 173 -25.34 3.28 8.35
C GLU A 173 -25.94 3.97 7.11
N GLY A 174 -25.78 3.38 5.92
CA GLY A 174 -26.31 3.94 4.67
C GLY A 174 -25.43 5.01 4.04
N PHE A 175 -24.15 5.09 4.43
CA PHE A 175 -23.13 5.94 3.79
C PHE A 175 -22.28 5.14 2.81
N GLU A 176 -22.01 5.75 1.65
CA GLU A 176 -21.05 5.23 0.69
C GLU A 176 -19.67 5.84 0.93
N LEU A 177 -18.84 5.11 1.67
CA LEU A 177 -17.45 5.47 1.89
C LEU A 177 -16.55 4.94 0.76
N PRO A 178 -15.39 5.57 0.51
CA PRO A 178 -14.40 5.05 -0.43
C PRO A 178 -13.97 3.61 -0.08
N PRO A 179 -13.63 2.77 -1.08
CA PRO A 179 -13.19 1.41 -0.84
C PRO A 179 -11.81 1.36 -0.18
N PRO A 180 -11.48 0.25 0.54
CA PRO A 180 -10.15 0.03 1.11
C PRO A 180 -9.07 -0.12 0.04
N PRO A 181 -7.78 -0.09 0.42
CA PRO A 181 -6.67 -0.16 -0.52
C PRO A 181 -6.68 -1.42 -1.38
N LYS A 182 -6.16 -1.30 -2.61
CA LYS A 182 -5.87 -2.45 -3.48
C LYS A 182 -4.56 -3.13 -3.07
N CYS A 183 -4.45 -4.44 -3.31
CA CYS A 183 -3.25 -5.22 -3.01
C CYS A 183 -1.99 -4.61 -3.65
N ILE A 184 -1.03 -4.22 -2.81
CA ILE A 184 0.19 -3.53 -3.24
C ILE A 184 1.12 -4.42 -4.09
N SER A 185 1.10 -5.74 -3.87
CA SER A 185 1.94 -6.71 -4.58
C SER A 185 1.57 -6.86 -6.06
N CYS A 186 0.43 -6.29 -6.46
CA CYS A 186 -0.07 -6.27 -7.83
C CYS A 186 -0.07 -4.85 -8.45
N ILE A 187 0.72 -3.91 -7.91
CA ILE A 187 0.76 -2.52 -8.39
C ILE A 187 2.20 -2.15 -8.77
N HIS A 188 2.41 -1.82 -10.05
CA HIS A 188 3.69 -1.28 -10.55
C HIS A 188 3.66 0.22 -10.90
N GLN A 189 2.49 0.86 -10.94
CA GLN A 189 2.33 2.26 -11.34
C GLN A 189 2.11 3.15 -10.12
N SER A 190 2.90 4.20 -9.98
CA SER A 190 2.80 5.17 -8.88
C SER A 190 1.47 5.92 -8.92
N SER A 191 1.01 6.39 -10.09
CA SER A 191 -0.30 7.07 -10.14
C SER A 191 -1.47 6.15 -9.77
N PHE A 192 -1.32 4.85 -10.01
CA PHE A 192 -2.32 3.85 -9.61
C PHE A 192 -2.27 3.61 -8.11
N LEU A 193 -1.09 3.51 -7.50
CA LEU A 193 -0.90 3.40 -6.05
C LEU A 193 -1.57 4.58 -5.33
N TRP A 194 -1.20 5.81 -5.68
CA TRP A 194 -1.76 7.04 -5.07
C TRP A 194 -3.28 7.16 -5.19
N ARG A 195 -3.85 6.69 -6.31
CA ARG A 195 -5.30 6.74 -6.54
C ARG A 195 -6.09 5.73 -5.71
N HIS A 196 -5.46 4.62 -5.30
CA HIS A 196 -6.17 3.46 -4.75
C HIS A 196 -5.67 3.02 -3.38
N PHE A 197 -4.60 3.60 -2.83
CA PHE A 197 -4.15 3.27 -1.49
C PHE A 197 -5.04 3.96 -0.45
N ASP A 198 -4.90 5.28 -0.29
CA ASP A 198 -5.82 6.11 0.49
C ASP A 198 -6.72 6.90 -0.46
N ARG A 199 -7.91 6.35 -0.71
CA ARG A 199 -8.87 6.98 -1.62
C ARG A 199 -9.48 8.25 -1.05
N GLY A 200 -9.63 8.35 0.27
CA GLY A 200 -10.19 9.52 0.93
C GLY A 200 -9.26 10.72 0.77
N LEU A 201 -7.99 10.55 1.15
CA LEU A 201 -6.95 11.56 0.99
C LEU A 201 -6.77 11.94 -0.49
N TYR A 202 -6.74 10.95 -1.41
CA TYR A 202 -6.61 11.23 -2.83
C TYR A 202 -7.74 12.12 -3.37
N LEU A 203 -9.01 11.83 -3.02
CA LEU A 203 -10.15 12.63 -3.44
C LEU A 203 -10.12 14.04 -2.84
N TRP A 204 -9.69 14.16 -1.58
CA TRP A 204 -9.51 15.44 -0.91
C TRP A 204 -8.45 16.30 -1.60
N ILE A 205 -7.26 15.73 -1.86
CA ILE A 205 -6.16 16.39 -2.59
C ILE A 205 -6.63 16.83 -3.99
N LEU A 206 -7.35 15.95 -4.70
CA LEU A 206 -7.88 16.30 -6.02
C LEU A 206 -8.80 17.52 -5.96
N LYS A 207 -9.77 17.50 -5.04
CA LYS A 207 -10.80 18.52 -4.93
C LYS A 207 -10.24 19.87 -4.48
N TYR A 208 -9.35 19.87 -3.49
CA TYR A 208 -8.94 21.10 -2.81
C TYR A 208 -7.57 21.63 -3.23
N LEU A 209 -6.72 20.82 -3.88
CA LEU A 209 -5.39 21.24 -4.32
C LEU A 209 -5.25 21.14 -5.85
N TYR A 210 -5.42 19.94 -6.40
CA TYR A 210 -5.13 19.69 -7.82
C TYR A 210 -6.06 20.44 -8.77
N HIS A 211 -7.39 20.32 -8.58
CA HIS A 211 -8.37 20.96 -9.46
C HIS A 211 -8.31 22.49 -9.42
N PRO A 212 -8.22 23.15 -8.25
CA PRO A 212 -8.04 24.60 -8.18
C PRO A 212 -6.83 25.12 -8.96
N VAL A 213 -5.69 24.41 -8.94
CA VAL A 213 -4.49 24.81 -9.69
C VAL A 213 -4.67 24.64 -11.21
N ILE A 214 -5.45 23.65 -11.65
CA ILE A 214 -5.68 23.37 -13.08
C ILE A 214 -6.79 24.23 -13.68
N ASN A 215 -7.78 24.69 -12.90
CA ASN A 215 -9.05 25.26 -13.38
C ASN A 215 -8.96 26.58 -14.18
N SER A 216 -7.76 27.07 -14.51
CA SER A 216 -7.62 28.19 -15.44
C SER A 216 -7.67 27.71 -16.90
N GLN A 217 -8.18 28.55 -17.81
CA GLN A 217 -8.53 28.25 -19.22
C GLN A 217 -7.42 27.59 -20.07
N TRP A 218 -6.18 27.54 -19.59
CA TRP A 218 -5.01 26.95 -20.26
C TRP A 218 -4.58 25.64 -19.57
N LYS A 219 -4.93 24.48 -20.14
CA LYS A 219 -4.61 23.13 -19.61
C LYS A 219 -3.25 22.60 -20.12
N ASN A 220 -2.19 23.39 -19.97
CA ASN A 220 -0.88 23.07 -20.54
C ASN A 220 -0.10 22.11 -19.62
N MET A 221 0.83 21.34 -20.17
CA MET A 221 1.64 20.34 -19.43
C MET A 221 2.29 20.94 -18.18
N PHE A 222 2.85 22.14 -18.29
CA PHE A 222 3.47 22.87 -17.19
C PHE A 222 2.57 22.98 -15.95
N ARG A 223 1.28 23.30 -16.13
CA ARG A 223 0.35 23.41 -15.00
C ARG A 223 0.01 22.08 -14.34
N LYS A 224 0.01 20.98 -15.10
CA LYS A 224 -0.14 19.64 -14.50
C LYS A 224 1.03 19.32 -13.58
N ILE A 225 2.26 19.63 -14.03
CA ILE A 225 3.46 19.43 -13.21
C ILE A 225 3.45 20.35 -11.98
N LEU A 226 3.08 21.62 -12.15
CA LEU A 226 2.91 22.55 -11.02
C LEU A 226 1.86 22.05 -10.01
N ALA A 227 0.70 21.59 -10.48
CA ALA A 227 -0.34 21.02 -9.62
C ALA A 227 0.14 19.78 -8.87
N LEU A 228 0.91 18.89 -9.53
CA LEU A 228 1.57 17.77 -8.85
C LEU A 228 2.53 18.26 -7.76
N GLY A 229 3.35 19.27 -8.06
CA GLY A 229 4.26 19.88 -7.08
C GLY A 229 3.53 20.41 -5.85
N VAL A 230 2.39 21.11 -6.04
CA VAL A 230 1.55 21.58 -4.94
C VAL A 230 0.98 20.42 -4.13
N CYS A 231 0.46 19.38 -4.78
CA CYS A 231 -0.09 18.20 -4.09
C CYS A 231 0.97 17.47 -3.25
N PHE A 232 2.14 17.19 -3.83
CA PHE A 232 3.22 16.48 -3.11
C PHE A 232 3.92 17.37 -2.08
N GLY A 233 3.98 18.68 -2.30
CA GLY A 233 4.41 19.64 -1.30
C GLY A 233 3.49 19.63 -0.08
N PHE A 234 2.17 19.61 -0.28
CA PHE A 234 1.20 19.45 0.80
C PHE A 234 1.40 18.11 1.55
N VAL A 235 1.51 16.99 0.83
CA VAL A 235 1.76 15.67 1.46
C VAL A 235 3.03 15.72 2.31
N CYS A 236 4.11 16.32 1.82
CA CYS A 236 5.35 16.48 2.55
C CYS A 236 5.17 17.29 3.85
N ILE A 237 4.42 18.39 3.79
CA ILE A 237 4.11 19.24 4.95
C ILE A 237 3.23 18.49 5.95
N TRP A 238 2.18 17.83 5.46
CA TRP A 238 1.22 17.08 6.27
C TRP A 238 1.89 15.97 7.09
N HIS A 239 2.90 15.32 6.52
CA HIS A 239 3.67 14.26 7.19
C HIS A 239 4.89 14.78 7.98
N GLY A 240 4.96 16.09 8.26
CA GLY A 240 5.94 16.66 9.19
C GLY A 240 7.31 17.02 8.60
N MET A 241 7.49 16.96 7.27
CA MET A 241 8.71 17.37 6.57
C MET A 241 10.03 16.76 7.08
N ASP A 242 9.99 15.56 7.65
CA ASP A 242 11.23 14.82 7.93
C ASP A 242 12.04 14.58 6.63
N LYS A 243 13.36 14.40 6.76
CA LYS A 243 14.25 14.12 5.61
C LYS A 243 13.75 12.95 4.78
N SER A 244 13.30 11.86 5.40
CA SER A 244 12.81 10.67 4.69
C SER A 244 11.53 10.97 3.90
N ILE A 245 10.62 11.74 4.51
CA ILE A 245 9.35 12.19 3.93
C ILE A 245 9.58 13.15 2.76
N CYS A 246 10.53 14.08 2.89
CA CYS A 246 10.89 15.01 1.82
C CYS A 246 11.41 14.27 0.59
N VAL A 247 12.32 13.31 0.79
CA VAL A 247 12.86 12.47 -0.29
C VAL A 247 11.75 11.66 -0.94
N SER A 248 10.93 10.98 -0.15
CA SER A 248 9.83 10.16 -0.69
C SER A 248 8.78 10.99 -1.45
N SER A 249 8.42 12.16 -0.94
CA SER A 249 7.46 13.06 -1.60
C SER A 249 8.01 13.56 -2.94
N THR A 250 9.30 13.90 -2.99
CA THR A 250 9.99 14.32 -4.22
C THR A 250 10.05 13.19 -5.23
N MET A 251 10.46 11.99 -4.81
CA MET A 251 10.50 10.81 -5.67
C MET A 251 9.12 10.49 -6.25
N ASN A 252 8.08 10.45 -5.41
CA ASN A 252 6.71 10.21 -5.87
C ASN A 252 6.22 11.29 -6.85
N CYS A 253 6.54 12.57 -6.61
CA CYS A 253 6.21 13.65 -7.53
C CYS A 253 6.83 13.41 -8.92
N LEU A 254 8.12 13.06 -8.98
CA LEU A 254 8.83 12.73 -10.21
C LEU A 254 8.27 11.48 -10.90
N LEU A 255 7.92 10.45 -10.12
CA LEU A 255 7.34 9.21 -10.64
C LEU A 255 5.97 9.44 -11.28
N VAL A 256 5.09 10.23 -10.64
CA VAL A 256 3.79 10.58 -11.24
C VAL A 256 3.95 11.53 -12.42
N ALA A 257 4.88 12.48 -12.36
CA ALA A 257 5.20 13.37 -13.47
C ALA A 257 5.68 12.58 -14.71
N SER A 258 6.57 11.61 -14.52
CA SER A 258 7.06 10.76 -15.62
C SER A 258 5.93 9.95 -16.26
N GLU A 259 4.96 9.44 -15.49
CA GLU A 259 3.79 8.77 -16.05
C GLU A 259 2.90 9.71 -16.88
N ILE A 260 2.78 10.99 -16.50
CA ILE A 260 2.07 11.98 -17.31
C ILE A 260 2.82 12.25 -18.62
N ILE A 261 4.15 12.35 -18.57
CA ILE A 261 4.99 12.54 -19.75
C ILE A 261 4.89 11.34 -20.69
N VAL A 262 4.95 10.10 -20.18
CA VAL A 262 4.77 8.89 -20.99
C VAL A 262 3.40 8.89 -21.67
N LYS A 263 2.32 9.23 -20.96
CA LYS A 263 0.98 9.36 -21.56
C LYS A 263 0.94 10.39 -22.68
N PHE A 264 1.67 11.50 -22.56
CA PHE A 264 1.80 12.49 -23.61
C PHE A 264 2.62 11.98 -24.80
N ILE A 265 3.74 11.28 -24.57
CA ILE A 265 4.53 10.66 -25.64
C ILE A 265 3.66 9.66 -26.44
N LEU A 266 2.79 8.91 -25.76
CA LEU A 266 1.87 7.97 -26.39
C LEU A 266 0.81 8.63 -27.30
N THR A 267 0.56 9.95 -27.21
CA THR A 267 -0.31 10.66 -28.16
C THR A 267 0.42 11.16 -29.42
N THR A 268 1.75 11.15 -29.41
CA THR A 268 2.60 11.59 -30.53
C THR A 268 2.71 10.53 -31.63
N ARG A 269 3.44 10.84 -32.72
CA ARG A 269 3.75 9.87 -33.79
C ARG A 269 4.41 8.59 -33.25
N SER A 270 5.31 8.71 -32.28
CA SER A 270 5.97 7.57 -31.64
C SER A 270 4.97 6.66 -30.93
N GLY A 271 3.97 7.23 -30.26
CA GLY A 271 2.86 6.50 -29.66
C GLY A 271 2.00 5.76 -30.68
N LYS A 272 1.67 6.40 -31.81
CA LYS A 272 0.94 5.74 -32.91
C LYS A 272 1.73 4.57 -33.51
N THR A 273 3.05 4.66 -33.59
CA THR A 273 3.90 3.54 -34.02
C THR A 273 3.89 2.43 -32.98
N PHE A 274 4.01 2.77 -31.69
CA PHE A 274 3.93 1.80 -30.60
C PHE A 274 2.60 1.05 -30.61
N GLU A 275 1.47 1.72 -30.86
CA GLU A 275 0.15 1.10 -30.87
C GLU A 275 -0.05 0.05 -31.98
N LYS A 276 0.69 0.18 -33.09
CA LYS A 276 0.67 -0.79 -34.21
C LYS A 276 1.41 -2.10 -33.88
N LEU A 277 2.19 -2.14 -32.79
CA LEU A 277 2.89 -3.36 -32.40
C LEU A 277 1.91 -4.43 -31.89
N PRO A 278 2.26 -5.73 -32.05
CA PRO A 278 1.46 -6.81 -31.47
C PRO A 278 1.30 -6.65 -29.95
N THR A 279 0.13 -7.03 -29.42
CA THR A 279 -0.21 -6.88 -27.99
C THR A 279 0.87 -7.45 -27.06
N THR A 280 1.41 -8.63 -27.39
CA THR A 280 2.50 -9.26 -26.62
C THR A 280 3.75 -8.39 -26.54
N MET A 281 4.14 -7.76 -27.66
CA MET A 281 5.30 -6.88 -27.71
C MET A 281 5.04 -5.58 -26.92
N LYS A 282 3.82 -5.02 -27.02
CA LYS A 282 3.43 -3.85 -26.23
C LYS A 282 3.52 -4.12 -24.73
N ILE A 283 3.06 -5.27 -24.26
CA ILE A 283 3.15 -5.67 -22.85
C ILE A 283 4.61 -5.80 -22.41
N ARG A 284 5.45 -6.52 -23.19
CA ARG A 284 6.87 -6.72 -22.86
C ARG A 284 7.65 -5.39 -22.80
N ILE A 285 7.47 -4.51 -23.79
CA ILE A 285 8.10 -3.19 -23.81
C ILE A 285 7.60 -2.34 -22.64
N SER A 286 6.29 -2.32 -22.40
CA SER A 286 5.71 -1.56 -21.28
C SER A 286 6.24 -2.04 -19.94
N ALA A 287 6.36 -3.35 -19.75
CA ALA A 287 6.93 -3.95 -18.55
C ALA A 287 8.40 -3.54 -18.40
N ALA A 288 9.21 -3.68 -19.45
CA ALA A 288 10.63 -3.32 -19.43
C ALA A 288 10.86 -1.83 -19.10
N LEU A 289 10.06 -0.93 -19.69
CA LEU A 289 10.13 0.51 -19.40
C LEU A 289 9.61 0.84 -17.99
N SER A 290 8.67 0.05 -17.47
CA SER A 290 8.12 0.26 -16.12
C SER A 290 8.98 -0.35 -15.02
N THR A 291 9.86 -1.31 -15.32
CA THR A 291 10.73 -1.96 -14.33
C THR A 291 11.54 -0.97 -13.48
N PRO A 292 12.33 -0.02 -14.04
CA PRO A 292 13.07 0.93 -13.22
C PRO A 292 12.14 1.88 -12.45
N HIS A 293 11.01 2.25 -13.04
CA HIS A 293 9.98 3.07 -12.37
C HIS A 293 9.43 2.34 -11.14
N PHE A 294 9.10 1.05 -11.28
CA PHE A 294 8.57 0.24 -10.20
C PHE A 294 9.57 0.08 -9.06
N LEU A 295 10.85 -0.14 -9.36
CA LEU A 295 11.91 -0.17 -8.36
C LEU A 295 12.01 1.16 -7.58
N MET A 296 11.98 2.29 -8.30
CA MET A 296 12.03 3.62 -7.69
C MET A 296 10.78 3.90 -6.84
N MET A 297 9.61 3.40 -7.24
CA MET A 297 8.39 3.47 -6.42
C MET A 297 8.55 2.68 -5.12
N CYS A 298 9.08 1.45 -5.18
CA CYS A 298 9.36 0.65 -3.97
C CYS A 298 10.35 1.35 -3.03
N LEU A 299 11.42 1.93 -3.57
CA LEU A 299 12.38 2.74 -2.80
C LEU A 299 11.72 3.95 -2.13
N SER A 300 10.85 4.65 -2.86
CA SER A 300 10.09 5.77 -2.31
C SER A 300 9.21 5.33 -1.13
N CYS A 301 8.55 4.17 -1.22
CA CYS A 301 7.78 3.61 -0.12
C CYS A 301 8.68 3.27 1.09
N CYS A 302 9.89 2.76 0.87
CA CYS A 302 10.84 2.49 1.96
C CYS A 302 11.22 3.78 2.70
N PHE A 303 11.53 4.86 1.98
CA PHE A 303 11.78 6.17 2.61
C PHE A 303 10.56 6.68 3.38
N PHE A 304 9.35 6.50 2.86
CA PHE A 304 8.13 6.96 3.51
C PHE A 304 7.80 6.18 4.80
N LEU A 305 8.06 4.87 4.78
CA LEU A 305 7.62 3.94 5.83
C LEU A 305 8.71 3.56 6.82
N SER A 306 9.91 4.13 6.67
CA SER A 306 11.01 3.92 7.61
C SER A 306 11.72 5.25 7.85
N ASN A 307 13.04 5.23 8.01
CA ASN A 307 13.85 6.41 8.22
C ASN A 307 14.81 6.66 7.04
N PHE A 308 15.43 7.83 7.04
CA PHE A 308 16.36 8.25 5.98
C PHE A 308 17.56 7.29 5.85
N GLU A 309 18.11 6.80 6.95
CA GLU A 309 19.29 5.93 6.96
C GLU A 309 19.01 4.57 6.32
N ILE A 310 17.89 3.92 6.67
CA ILE A 310 17.45 2.64 6.07
C ILE A 310 17.18 2.82 4.58
N GLY A 311 16.51 3.91 4.18
CA GLY A 311 16.30 4.22 2.77
C GLY A 311 17.62 4.37 2.01
N MET A 312 18.60 5.06 2.60
CA MET A 312 19.93 5.21 2.01
C MET A 312 20.74 3.92 1.99
N LEU A 313 20.61 3.05 3.00
CA LEU A 313 21.21 1.72 3.01
C LEU A 313 20.69 0.87 1.85
N LEU A 314 19.37 0.89 1.59
CA LEU A 314 18.76 0.23 0.44
C LEU A 314 19.31 0.77 -0.88
N VAL A 315 19.35 2.09 -1.05
CA VAL A 315 19.91 2.74 -2.25
C VAL A 315 21.37 2.32 -2.44
N LYS A 316 22.22 2.47 -1.42
CA LYS A 316 23.63 2.09 -1.49
C LYS A 316 23.82 0.62 -1.82
N ARG A 317 23.01 -0.28 -1.24
CA ARG A 317 23.13 -1.71 -1.54
C ARG A 317 22.69 -2.06 -2.95
N ILE A 318 21.63 -1.43 -3.46
CA ILE A 318 21.13 -1.68 -4.82
C ILE A 318 22.10 -1.15 -5.88
N PHE A 319 22.67 0.04 -5.69
CA PHE A 319 23.50 0.70 -6.69
C PHE A 319 25.02 0.50 -6.51
N SER A 320 25.49 0.11 -5.33
CA SER A 320 26.93 0.03 -4.99
C SER A 320 27.33 -1.25 -4.25
N GLY A 321 26.45 -2.25 -4.15
CA GLY A 321 26.69 -3.49 -3.42
C GLY A 321 27.66 -4.47 -4.09
N ASP A 322 28.07 -5.50 -3.33
CA ASP A 322 29.36 -6.19 -3.48
C ASP A 322 29.61 -6.98 -4.78
N VAL A 323 28.60 -7.39 -5.57
CA VAL A 323 28.87 -7.98 -6.90
C VAL A 323 27.84 -7.58 -7.99
N TYR A 324 26.53 -7.91 -7.95
CA TYR A 324 25.51 -7.38 -8.91
C TYR A 324 24.05 -7.57 -8.42
N PRO A 325 23.58 -6.88 -7.36
CA PRO A 325 22.19 -7.04 -6.89
C PRO A 325 21.15 -6.42 -7.83
N LEU A 326 21.53 -5.44 -8.65
CA LEU A 326 20.60 -4.69 -9.50
C LEU A 326 19.99 -5.53 -10.62
N VAL A 327 20.80 -6.29 -11.37
CA VAL A 327 20.29 -7.05 -12.54
C VAL A 327 19.27 -8.12 -12.14
N PRO A 328 19.56 -9.01 -11.16
CA PRO A 328 18.55 -9.96 -10.66
C PRO A 328 17.31 -9.25 -10.12
N LEU A 329 17.48 -8.14 -9.40
CA LEU A 329 16.36 -7.36 -8.89
C LEU A 329 15.49 -6.78 -10.03
N LEU A 330 16.09 -6.25 -11.09
CA LEU A 330 15.36 -5.76 -12.26
C LEU A 330 14.59 -6.88 -12.97
N ILE A 331 15.13 -8.11 -13.04
CA ILE A 331 14.41 -9.26 -13.58
C ILE A 331 13.18 -9.58 -12.72
N ILE A 332 13.34 -9.56 -11.39
CA ILE A 332 12.22 -9.79 -10.45
C ILE A 332 11.17 -8.67 -10.59
N MET A 333 11.59 -7.41 -10.65
CA MET A 333 10.69 -6.26 -10.83
C MET A 333 9.98 -6.28 -12.19
N TYR A 334 10.64 -6.77 -13.24
CA TYR A 334 10.02 -7.00 -14.56
C TYR A 334 8.91 -8.06 -14.47
N CYS A 335 9.15 -9.16 -13.74
CA CYS A 335 8.12 -10.16 -13.46
C CYS A 335 6.95 -9.55 -12.67
N GLY A 336 7.24 -8.71 -11.67
CA GLY A 336 6.23 -7.97 -10.91
C GLY A 336 5.39 -7.03 -11.77
N CYS A 337 5.99 -6.37 -12.77
CA CYS A 337 5.26 -5.57 -13.75
C CYS A 337 4.27 -6.41 -14.55
N HIS A 338 4.70 -7.59 -15.04
CA HIS A 338 3.81 -8.54 -15.74
C HIS A 338 2.67 -9.03 -14.86
N VAL A 339 2.96 -9.43 -13.62
CA VAL A 339 1.96 -9.85 -12.63
C VAL A 339 0.92 -8.74 -12.39
N SER A 340 1.38 -7.50 -12.25
CA SER A 340 0.51 -6.33 -12.08
C SER A 340 -0.36 -6.06 -13.32
N MET A 341 0.19 -6.18 -14.53
CA MET A 341 -0.58 -6.01 -15.77
C MET A 341 -1.62 -7.11 -15.97
N ASP A 342 -1.25 -8.36 -15.71
CA ASP A 342 -2.15 -9.53 -15.78
C ASP A 342 -3.29 -9.42 -14.76
N SER A 343 -2.97 -9.07 -13.51
CA SER A 343 -3.98 -8.83 -12.46
C SER A 343 -4.99 -7.76 -12.85
N LYS A 344 -4.55 -6.68 -13.51
CA LYS A 344 -5.43 -5.62 -14.03
C LYS A 344 -6.31 -6.11 -15.18
N GLU A 345 -5.81 -6.99 -16.04
CA GLU A 345 -6.57 -7.58 -17.14
C GLU A 345 -7.67 -8.51 -16.61
N VAL A 346 -7.33 -9.39 -15.65
CA VAL A 346 -8.30 -10.29 -15.00
C VAL A 346 -9.40 -9.48 -14.30
N ALA A 347 -9.03 -8.46 -13.53
CA ALA A 347 -10.00 -7.62 -12.82
C ALA A 347 -10.98 -6.89 -13.76
N LYS A 348 -10.60 -6.61 -15.01
CA LYS A 348 -11.51 -6.02 -16.02
C LYS A 348 -12.51 -7.03 -16.60
N LYS A 349 -12.22 -8.33 -16.53
CA LYS A 349 -13.08 -9.41 -17.04
C LYS A 349 -14.11 -9.88 -16.00
N THR A 350 -13.87 -9.59 -14.72
CA THR A 350 -14.73 -10.00 -13.59
C THR A 350 -15.76 -8.94 -13.21
N ILE A 351 -15.73 -7.77 -13.86
CA ILE A 351 -16.74 -6.69 -13.80
C ILE A 351 -17.55 -6.77 -15.09
#